data_AF-A0A9N9G6C7-F1
#
_entry.id   AF-A0A9N9G6C7-F1
#
_cell.length_a   1.000
_cell.length_b   1.000
_cell.length_c   1.000
_cell.angle_alpha   90.00
_cell.angle_beta   90.00
_cell.angle_gamma   90.00
#
_symmetry.space_group_name_H-M   'P 1'
#
loop_
_entity.id
_entity.type
_entity.pdbx_description
1 polymer ?
#
loop_
_entity_poly.entity_id
_entity_poly.type
_entity_poly.pdbx_seq_one_letter_code
_entity_poly.pdbx_strand_id
1 'polypeptide(L)'
;MGKDLTCLWRSSSSLGIGELTRFRIKFNLAKLLSPPTTVEPFPLIIEVKNSTPLIYRGALLTGPYNISACILETRNVCACLQLKPVLACGEIWRAALDIPKEGVGDWTADIFSEVIFSPNKVGYEISVLAELPEGHYNLRSDNEVISENGTTVSYTPGIEYEMWKTEDIFRLPDLSNRKIGEEVHLVVLTHGLNGTALDKKYLKERLEDKYNNQTGTRVVPYVADVNHASTWDGIEICARRIADKVLKIAGWPWNVNSTDIDKEEETSTGPYISKISLTGHSLGGLINVCLAGYLNSLTKGEFYRSIQAVNFITVATPWLGSTEQPWYIKAGMHVGAVGQTGKDLLAVQRTRSEQAQARGAAEENTLEEEPLLLALAHPSSPSHQALVKFQHRTIYANIVNDVSVSFRTASLYFIDFDPTSYVKVRPVNLLDHLQHIHNTLNPRVPPIETFTNQRSAVNPILHDKLYTPDGIPPPADECAMPIEERIARLWHKDLTWRKVVVRLEGEAHLSVIVRREWLNKEGKQVIEHLLNEHEF
;
A
#
# COMPACT_ATOMS: atom_id res chain seq x y z
N MET A 1 -46.11 4.42 0.60
CA MET A 1 -45.85 3.99 1.99
C MET A 1 -45.03 2.72 1.85
N GLY A 2 -43.70 2.72 2.04
CA GLY A 2 -43.04 3.34 3.18
C GLY A 2 -43.12 2.37 4.35
N LYS A 3 -42.62 1.15 4.16
CA LYS A 3 -42.52 0.14 5.22
C LYS A 3 -41.37 0.51 6.14
N ASP A 4 -41.58 0.40 7.44
CA ASP A 4 -40.57 0.75 8.43
C ASP A 4 -39.44 -0.29 8.43
N LEU A 5 -38.21 0.17 8.14
CA LEU A 5 -37.02 -0.65 8.21
C LEU A 5 -36.60 -0.82 9.67
N THR A 6 -36.60 -2.07 10.15
CA THR A 6 -36.15 -2.40 11.50
C THR A 6 -34.63 -2.54 11.50
N CYS A 7 -33.95 -1.82 12.38
CA CYS A 7 -32.50 -1.97 12.57
C CYS A 7 -32.22 -3.21 13.43
N LEU A 8 -31.48 -4.18 12.86
CA LEU A 8 -31.08 -5.42 13.54
C LEU A 8 -29.68 -5.34 14.15
N TRP A 9 -28.81 -4.49 13.60
CA TRP A 9 -27.45 -4.22 14.07
C TRP A 9 -27.00 -2.85 13.57
N ARG A 10 -26.26 -2.10 14.37
CA ARG A 10 -25.61 -0.83 14.01
C ARG A 10 -24.26 -0.72 14.69
N SER A 11 -23.27 -0.21 13.96
CA SER A 11 -21.99 0.26 14.52
C SER A 11 -21.66 1.66 14.00
N SER A 12 -21.19 2.53 14.90
CA SER A 12 -20.73 3.88 14.58
C SER A 12 -19.29 4.07 15.04
N SER A 13 -18.44 4.68 14.21
CA SER A 13 -17.02 4.89 14.51
C SER A 13 -16.41 6.00 13.63
N SER A 14 -15.09 6.13 13.65
CA SER A 14 -14.33 7.05 12.78
C SER A 14 -13.08 6.40 12.19
N LEU A 15 -12.55 7.02 11.14
CA LEU A 15 -11.32 6.64 10.43
C LEU A 15 -10.40 7.85 10.28
N GLY A 16 -9.13 7.70 10.63
CA GLY A 16 -8.04 8.62 10.29
C GLY A 16 -7.43 8.37 8.90
N ILE A 17 -6.23 8.89 8.65
CA ILE A 17 -5.51 8.74 7.38
C ILE A 17 -5.13 7.28 7.17
N GLY A 18 -5.59 6.66 6.08
CA GLY A 18 -5.20 5.29 5.74
C GLY A 18 -5.76 4.25 6.71
N GLU A 19 -6.82 4.57 7.44
CA GLU A 19 -7.46 3.63 8.35
C GLU A 19 -8.59 2.85 7.66
N LEU A 20 -8.81 1.63 8.15
CA LEU A 20 -9.94 0.80 7.80
C LEU A 20 -10.58 0.17 9.03
N THR A 21 -11.86 -0.15 8.94
CA THR A 21 -12.52 -1.09 9.85
C THR A 21 -13.16 -2.20 9.02
N ARG A 22 -12.83 -3.45 9.35
CA ARG A 22 -13.42 -4.65 8.78
C ARG A 22 -14.45 -5.17 9.76
N PHE A 23 -15.64 -5.44 9.27
CA PHE A 23 -16.69 -6.15 9.97
C PHE A 23 -16.89 -7.50 9.32
N ARG A 24 -17.08 -8.55 10.12
CA ARG A 24 -17.74 -9.78 9.67
C ARG A 24 -19.07 -9.85 10.40
N ILE A 25 -20.15 -9.98 9.64
CA ILE A 25 -21.52 -9.95 10.14
C ILE A 25 -22.16 -11.27 9.77
N LYS A 26 -22.58 -12.04 10.78
CA LYS A 26 -23.28 -13.30 10.64
C LYS A 26 -24.73 -13.09 11.06
N PHE A 27 -25.67 -13.43 10.18
CA PHE A 27 -27.10 -13.39 10.46
C PHE A 27 -27.66 -14.81 10.62
N ASN A 28 -28.58 -15.00 11.56
CA ASN A 28 -29.29 -16.26 11.76
C ASN A 28 -30.78 -15.98 12.04
N LEU A 29 -31.63 -16.28 11.05
CA LEU A 29 -33.08 -16.07 11.11
C LEU A 29 -33.73 -16.82 12.29
N ALA A 30 -33.31 -18.06 12.55
CA ALA A 30 -33.87 -18.88 13.62
C ALA A 30 -33.60 -18.32 15.03
N LYS A 31 -32.52 -17.53 15.21
CA LYS A 31 -32.25 -16.80 16.46
C LYS A 31 -33.06 -15.51 16.60
N LEU A 32 -33.55 -14.94 15.50
CA LEU A 32 -34.37 -13.74 15.50
C LEU A 32 -35.86 -14.03 15.78
N LEU A 33 -36.36 -15.21 15.39
CA LEU A 33 -37.76 -15.61 15.54
C LEU A 33 -38.08 -16.11 16.96
N SER A 34 -39.25 -15.75 17.49
CA SER A 34 -39.69 -16.15 18.83
C SER A 34 -41.22 -16.30 18.90
N PRO A 35 -41.78 -17.53 18.87
CA PRO A 35 -41.10 -18.83 18.82
C PRO A 35 -40.45 -19.11 17.46
N PRO A 36 -39.56 -20.13 17.34
CA PRO A 36 -38.98 -20.52 16.07
C PRO A 36 -40.06 -21.05 15.11
N THR A 37 -40.36 -20.29 14.06
CA THR A 37 -41.34 -20.64 13.02
C THR A 37 -40.66 -20.68 11.65
N THR A 38 -41.26 -21.38 10.69
CA THR A 38 -40.85 -21.27 9.29
C THR A 38 -41.40 -19.97 8.69
N VAL A 39 -40.55 -18.94 8.66
CA VAL A 39 -40.75 -17.72 7.87
C VAL A 39 -39.82 -17.81 6.65
N GLU A 40 -40.31 -17.44 5.46
CA GLU A 40 -39.44 -17.36 4.28
C GLU A 40 -38.36 -16.28 4.46
N PRO A 41 -37.12 -16.49 3.96
CA PRO A 41 -36.09 -15.46 4.05
C PRO A 41 -36.53 -14.15 3.38
N PHE A 42 -36.49 -13.06 4.15
CA PHE A 42 -36.78 -11.70 3.68
C PHE A 42 -35.49 -10.94 3.33
N PRO A 43 -35.54 -9.93 2.46
CA PRO A 43 -34.35 -9.17 2.10
C PRO A 43 -33.78 -8.41 3.31
N LEU A 44 -32.48 -8.55 3.52
CA LEU A 44 -31.72 -7.65 4.40
C LEU A 44 -31.13 -6.51 3.58
N ILE A 45 -30.96 -5.35 4.21
CA ILE A 45 -30.34 -4.17 3.62
C ILE A 45 -29.20 -3.76 4.53
N ILE A 46 -27.99 -3.69 3.99
CA ILE A 46 -26.86 -3.08 4.68
C ILE A 46 -26.75 -1.63 4.26
N GLU A 47 -26.73 -0.73 5.23
CA GLU A 47 -26.64 0.71 5.06
C GLU A 47 -25.27 1.18 5.57
N VAL A 48 -24.55 1.94 4.75
CA VAL A 48 -23.33 2.65 5.16
C VAL A 48 -23.57 4.14 4.96
N LYS A 49 -23.32 4.91 6.01
CA LYS A 49 -23.48 6.36 6.05
C LYS A 49 -22.16 7.01 6.41
N ASN A 50 -21.73 7.97 5.60
CA ASN A 50 -20.67 8.89 6.01
C ASN A 50 -21.30 9.92 6.95
N SER A 51 -21.00 9.84 8.25
CA SER A 51 -21.61 10.72 9.26
C SER A 51 -20.97 12.10 9.34
N THR A 52 -19.93 12.36 8.52
CA THR A 52 -19.27 13.67 8.46
C THR A 52 -20.23 14.75 7.92
N PRO A 53 -20.34 15.93 8.56
CA PRO A 53 -21.31 16.97 8.18
C PRO A 53 -21.20 17.44 6.72
N LEU A 54 -22.35 17.73 6.09
CA LEU A 54 -22.45 18.13 4.68
C LEU A 54 -21.61 19.36 4.30
N ILE A 55 -21.35 20.27 5.25
CA ILE A 55 -20.52 21.47 5.03
C ILE A 55 -19.10 21.13 4.55
N TYR A 56 -18.57 19.96 4.94
CA TYR A 56 -17.24 19.52 4.57
C TYR A 56 -17.11 19.04 3.10
N ARG A 57 -18.22 18.90 2.36
CA ARG A 57 -18.17 18.61 0.90
C ARG A 57 -17.41 19.67 0.11
N GLY A 58 -17.49 20.94 0.52
CA GLY A 58 -16.76 22.04 -0.12
C GLY A 58 -15.31 22.20 0.37
N ALA A 59 -14.93 21.52 1.44
CA ALA A 59 -13.67 21.70 2.15
C ALA A 59 -12.55 20.81 1.57
N LEU A 60 -12.40 20.79 0.24
CA LEU A 60 -11.46 19.91 -0.48
C LEU A 60 -9.99 20.10 -0.07
N LEU A 61 -9.63 21.28 0.46
CA LEU A 61 -8.27 21.60 0.92
C LEU A 61 -8.00 21.17 2.38
N THR A 62 -9.01 20.78 3.15
CA THR A 62 -8.85 20.26 4.52
C THR A 62 -9.30 18.80 4.67
N GLY A 63 -9.94 18.25 3.64
CA GLY A 63 -10.24 16.82 3.48
C GLY A 63 -9.27 16.13 2.50
N PRO A 64 -9.68 15.05 1.82
CA PRO A 64 -11.05 14.56 1.67
C PRO A 64 -11.66 13.93 2.93
N TYR A 65 -12.95 14.12 3.05
CA TYR A 65 -13.81 13.55 4.10
C TYR A 65 -14.67 12.41 3.56
N ASN A 66 -14.19 11.72 2.52
CA ASN A 66 -14.90 10.65 1.84
C ASN A 66 -14.42 9.29 2.37
N ILE A 67 -15.32 8.30 2.36
CA ILE A 67 -14.99 6.91 2.65
C ILE A 67 -15.35 6.02 1.47
N SER A 68 -14.65 4.90 1.33
CA SER A 68 -15.08 3.76 0.53
C SER A 68 -15.79 2.74 1.42
N ALA A 69 -16.73 2.00 0.85
CA ALA A 69 -17.32 0.82 1.47
C ALA A 69 -17.39 -0.35 0.47
N CYS A 70 -17.02 -1.54 0.91
CA CYS A 70 -17.04 -2.75 0.11
C CYS A 70 -17.63 -3.91 0.93
N ILE A 71 -18.53 -4.69 0.33
CA ILE A 71 -19.30 -5.74 0.99
C ILE A 71 -19.31 -6.97 0.10
N LEU A 72 -19.03 -8.13 0.69
CA LEU A 72 -18.87 -9.42 0.01
C LEU A 72 -19.43 -10.54 0.90
N GLU A 73 -20.00 -11.57 0.30
CA GLU A 73 -20.32 -12.82 1.00
C GLU A 73 -19.01 -13.53 1.37
N THR A 74 -18.80 -13.83 2.66
CA THR A 74 -17.54 -14.35 3.20
C THR A 74 -17.15 -15.71 2.61
N ARG A 75 -18.13 -16.50 2.16
CA ARG A 75 -17.92 -17.83 1.56
C ARG A 75 -17.86 -17.82 0.03
N ASN A 76 -18.39 -16.80 -0.64
CA ASN A 76 -18.47 -16.72 -2.10
C ASN A 76 -18.18 -15.30 -2.60
N VAL A 77 -16.89 -14.95 -2.56
CA VAL A 77 -16.37 -13.60 -2.76
C VAL A 77 -16.80 -12.95 -4.09
N CYS A 78 -17.03 -13.74 -5.14
CA CYS A 78 -17.40 -13.24 -6.47
C CYS A 78 -18.91 -13.07 -6.72
N ALA A 79 -19.78 -13.72 -5.94
CA ALA A 79 -21.22 -13.77 -6.26
C ALA A 79 -22.01 -12.55 -5.76
N CYS A 80 -21.62 -11.96 -4.63
CA CYS A 80 -22.37 -10.89 -3.95
C CYS A 80 -21.53 -9.62 -3.71
N LEU A 81 -20.54 -9.34 -4.58
CA LEU A 81 -19.69 -8.15 -4.43
C LEU A 81 -20.49 -6.86 -4.65
N GLN A 82 -20.56 -6.03 -3.62
CA GLN A 82 -21.17 -4.70 -3.66
C GLN A 82 -20.15 -3.65 -3.19
N LEU A 83 -20.00 -2.57 -3.97
CA LEU A 83 -18.92 -1.60 -3.80
C LEU A 83 -19.40 -0.17 -4.00
N LYS A 84 -19.03 0.71 -3.08
CA LYS A 84 -19.20 2.16 -3.13
C LYS A 84 -17.83 2.83 -3.00
N PRO A 85 -17.16 3.19 -4.12
CA PRO A 85 -15.78 3.71 -4.13
C PRO A 85 -15.61 5.12 -3.57
N VAL A 86 -16.70 5.89 -3.54
CA VAL A 86 -16.75 7.22 -2.94
C VAL A 86 -18.13 7.37 -2.33
N LEU A 87 -18.16 7.51 -1.00
CA LEU A 87 -19.32 7.91 -0.21
C LEU A 87 -19.01 9.29 0.39
N ALA A 88 -19.63 10.32 -0.16
CA ALA A 88 -19.38 11.71 0.22
C ALA A 88 -19.94 12.04 1.62
N CYS A 89 -19.49 13.14 2.24
CA CYS A 89 -20.00 13.61 3.54
C CYS A 89 -21.54 13.58 3.58
N GLY A 90 -22.15 13.01 4.62
CA GLY A 90 -23.60 12.92 4.77
C GLY A 90 -24.33 12.07 3.73
N GLU A 91 -23.62 11.39 2.82
CA GLU A 91 -24.22 10.44 1.88
C GLU A 91 -24.50 9.10 2.57
N ILE A 92 -25.59 8.46 2.16
CA ILE A 92 -26.00 7.12 2.59
C ILE A 92 -25.99 6.22 1.36
N TRP A 93 -25.35 5.07 1.48
CA TRP A 93 -25.39 3.99 0.50
C TRP A 93 -26.08 2.77 1.11
N ARG A 94 -26.88 2.09 0.29
CA ARG A 94 -27.59 0.85 0.64
C ARG A 94 -27.25 -0.24 -0.35
N ALA A 95 -27.04 -1.43 0.17
CA ALA A 95 -26.79 -2.67 -0.56
C ALA A 95 -27.76 -3.75 -0.08
N ALA A 96 -28.21 -4.62 -0.98
CA ALA A 96 -29.10 -5.73 -0.63
C ALA A 96 -28.27 -6.94 -0.22
N LEU A 97 -28.63 -7.59 0.88
CA LEU A 97 -27.97 -8.81 1.35
C LEU A 97 -28.90 -9.99 1.12
N ASP A 98 -28.53 -10.84 0.16
CA ASP A 98 -29.25 -12.07 -0.15
C ASP A 98 -29.06 -13.09 0.99
N ILE A 99 -30.15 -13.52 1.62
CA ILE A 99 -30.10 -14.60 2.62
C ILE A 99 -30.22 -15.95 1.89
N PRO A 100 -29.29 -16.91 2.10
CA PRO A 100 -29.46 -18.30 1.69
C PRO A 100 -30.77 -18.92 2.20
N LYS A 101 -31.29 -19.93 1.50
CA LYS A 101 -32.53 -20.65 1.88
C LYS A 101 -32.50 -21.27 3.28
N GLU A 102 -31.29 -21.50 3.81
CA GLU A 102 -31.05 -22.01 5.16
C GLU A 102 -31.27 -20.97 6.28
N GLY A 103 -31.53 -19.69 5.92
CA GLY A 103 -31.79 -18.61 6.87
C GLY A 103 -30.54 -18.08 7.58
N VAL A 104 -29.34 -18.43 7.10
CA VAL A 104 -28.05 -18.04 7.69
C VAL A 104 -27.20 -17.32 6.63
N GLY A 105 -26.71 -16.13 6.96
CA GLY A 105 -25.80 -15.35 6.10
C GLY A 105 -24.48 -15.00 6.82
N ASP A 106 -23.41 -14.80 6.06
CA ASP A 106 -22.05 -14.48 6.54
C ASP A 106 -21.40 -13.53 5.53
N TRP A 107 -21.29 -12.26 5.90
CA TRP A 107 -20.75 -11.20 5.03
C TRP A 107 -19.56 -10.49 5.67
N THR A 108 -18.62 -10.06 4.85
CA THR A 108 -17.50 -9.20 5.23
C THR A 108 -17.71 -7.81 4.63
N ALA A 109 -17.58 -6.78 5.46
CA ALA A 109 -17.68 -5.39 5.06
C ALA A 109 -16.41 -4.63 5.44
N ASP A 110 -15.69 -4.10 4.44
CA ASP A 110 -14.53 -3.22 4.62
C ASP A 110 -14.98 -1.77 4.42
N ILE A 111 -14.83 -0.92 5.44
CA ILE A 111 -14.98 0.54 5.36
C ILE A 111 -13.62 1.17 5.54
N PHE A 112 -13.20 2.03 4.61
CA PHE A 112 -11.87 2.64 4.63
C PHE A 112 -11.89 4.12 4.24
N SER A 113 -10.94 4.88 4.79
CA SER A 113 -10.71 6.27 4.41
C SER A 113 -10.22 6.38 2.97
N GLU A 114 -10.72 7.36 2.22
CA GLU A 114 -10.06 7.80 0.99
C GLU A 114 -8.70 8.50 1.31
N VAL A 115 -7.94 8.93 0.29
CA VAL A 115 -6.60 9.53 0.50
C VAL A 115 -6.69 10.86 1.23
N ILE A 116 -6.49 10.88 2.55
CA ILE A 116 -6.55 12.11 3.34
C ILE A 116 -5.16 12.77 3.40
N PHE A 117 -5.06 14.03 2.98
CA PHE A 117 -3.84 14.83 3.07
C PHE A 117 -3.72 15.60 4.41
N SER A 118 -4.63 15.34 5.35
CA SER A 118 -4.76 16.04 6.63
C SER A 118 -5.07 15.03 7.75
N PRO A 119 -4.66 15.27 9.01
CA PRO A 119 -4.88 14.35 10.14
C PRO A 119 -6.33 14.34 10.66
N ASN A 120 -7.29 14.75 9.84
CA ASN A 120 -8.70 14.81 10.21
C ASN A 120 -9.33 13.40 10.20
N LYS A 121 -10.24 13.16 11.15
CA LYS A 121 -11.03 11.93 11.20
C LYS A 121 -12.33 12.07 10.42
N VAL A 122 -12.72 11.00 9.73
CA VAL A 122 -13.97 10.87 8.97
C VAL A 122 -14.91 9.95 9.74
N GLY A 123 -16.09 10.45 10.09
CA GLY A 123 -17.10 9.67 10.80
C GLY A 123 -17.87 8.75 9.87
N TYR A 124 -18.21 7.54 10.34
CA TYR A 124 -19.13 6.66 9.63
C TYR A 124 -20.08 5.91 10.59
N GLU A 125 -21.20 5.48 10.03
CA GLU A 125 -22.16 4.55 10.63
C GLU A 125 -22.43 3.43 9.63
N ILE A 126 -22.51 2.20 10.09
CA ILE A 126 -22.93 1.03 9.31
C ILE A 126 -24.07 0.34 10.06
N SER A 127 -25.13 -0.06 9.36
CA SER A 127 -26.29 -0.74 9.94
C SER A 127 -26.76 -1.90 9.07
N VAL A 128 -27.29 -2.95 9.69
CA VAL A 128 -28.08 -3.99 9.03
C VAL A 128 -29.55 -3.73 9.36
N LEU A 129 -30.33 -3.53 8.32
CA LEU A 129 -31.75 -3.22 8.35
C LEU A 129 -32.54 -4.37 7.72
N ALA A 130 -33.77 -4.59 8.20
CA ALA A 130 -34.67 -5.59 7.66
C ALA A 130 -36.06 -4.99 7.43
N GLU A 131 -36.68 -5.38 6.31
CA GLU A 131 -38.11 -5.24 6.12
C GLU A 131 -38.79 -6.50 6.66
N LEU A 132 -39.17 -6.48 7.94
CA LEU A 132 -39.71 -7.66 8.63
C LEU A 132 -41.15 -7.96 8.16
N PRO A 133 -41.45 -9.18 7.67
CA PRO A 133 -42.83 -9.65 7.48
C PRO A 133 -43.61 -9.69 8.80
N GLU A 134 -44.94 -9.81 8.74
CA GLU A 134 -45.76 -10.03 9.95
C GLU A 134 -45.29 -11.30 10.70
N GLY A 135 -44.97 -11.15 11.99
CA GLY A 135 -44.40 -12.23 12.80
C GLY A 135 -43.94 -11.75 14.17
N HIS A 136 -43.50 -12.70 15.01
CA HIS A 136 -42.95 -12.42 16.33
C HIS A 136 -41.42 -12.54 16.32
N TYR A 137 -40.75 -11.40 16.50
CA TYR A 137 -39.30 -11.28 16.48
C TYR A 137 -38.76 -10.86 17.84
N ASN A 138 -37.63 -11.42 18.24
CA ASN A 138 -36.88 -10.98 19.40
C ASN A 138 -35.99 -9.77 19.03
N LEU A 139 -36.59 -8.58 19.03
CA LEU A 139 -35.92 -7.31 18.73
C LEU A 139 -35.32 -6.63 19.98
N ARG A 140 -35.15 -7.36 21.10
CA ARG A 140 -34.43 -6.82 22.25
C ARG A 140 -32.97 -6.62 21.86
N SER A 141 -32.56 -5.37 21.65
CA SER A 141 -31.14 -5.06 21.57
C SER A 141 -30.52 -5.23 22.95
N ASP A 142 -29.30 -5.77 23.02
CA ASP A 142 -28.45 -5.50 24.17
C ASP A 142 -28.20 -3.98 24.25
N ASN A 143 -27.90 -3.47 25.45
CA ASN A 143 -27.59 -2.04 25.64
C ASN A 143 -26.46 -1.60 24.70
N GLU A 144 -26.51 -0.35 24.23
CA GLU A 144 -25.46 0.20 23.36
C GLU A 144 -24.07 0.04 24.02
N VAL A 145 -23.22 -0.78 23.41
CA VAL A 145 -21.87 -1.05 23.89
C VAL A 145 -20.96 0.04 23.35
N ILE A 146 -20.42 0.85 24.26
CA ILE A 146 -19.43 1.89 23.94
C ILE A 146 -18.06 1.34 24.31
N SER A 147 -17.18 1.21 23.31
CA SER A 147 -15.79 0.79 23.50
C SER A 147 -14.88 1.96 23.81
N GLU A 148 -13.71 1.70 24.39
CA GLU A 148 -12.71 2.73 24.76
C GLU A 148 -12.24 3.59 23.58
N ASN A 149 -12.23 3.04 22.37
CA ASN A 149 -11.87 3.78 21.16
C ASN A 149 -13.01 4.65 20.57
N GLY A 150 -14.15 4.74 21.28
CA GLY A 150 -15.31 5.52 20.88
C GLY A 150 -16.20 4.86 19.83
N THR A 151 -15.95 3.60 19.45
CA THR A 151 -16.89 2.83 18.62
C THR A 151 -18.10 2.43 19.47
N THR A 152 -19.30 2.75 18.98
CA THR A 152 -20.57 2.29 19.58
C THR A 152 -21.18 1.19 18.74
N VAL A 153 -21.81 0.21 19.38
CA VAL A 153 -22.52 -0.90 18.72
C VAL A 153 -23.83 -1.23 19.44
N SER A 154 -24.89 -1.47 18.68
CA SER A 154 -26.13 -2.10 19.15
C SER A 154 -26.53 -3.24 18.21
N TYR A 155 -27.08 -4.32 18.75
CA TYR A 155 -27.39 -5.52 17.97
C TYR A 155 -28.52 -6.35 18.60
N THR A 156 -29.23 -7.09 17.75
CA THR A 156 -30.28 -8.05 18.13
C THR A 156 -29.73 -9.48 18.17
N PRO A 157 -30.37 -10.43 18.89
CA PRO A 157 -29.89 -11.82 19.02
C PRO A 157 -29.76 -12.61 17.71
N GLY A 158 -30.35 -12.11 16.62
CA GLY A 158 -30.22 -12.66 15.27
C GLY A 158 -28.90 -12.34 14.58
N ILE A 159 -28.05 -11.48 15.15
CA ILE A 159 -26.76 -11.06 14.56
C ILE A 159 -25.59 -11.32 15.51
N GLU A 160 -24.58 -12.03 15.01
CA GLU A 160 -23.24 -12.10 15.59
C GLU A 160 -22.30 -11.24 14.73
N TYR A 161 -21.32 -10.57 15.33
CA TYR A 161 -20.35 -9.78 14.57
C TYR A 161 -18.93 -9.88 15.15
N GLU A 162 -17.94 -9.77 14.26
CA GLU A 162 -16.52 -9.60 14.57
C GLU A 162 -16.08 -8.27 13.95
N MET A 163 -15.24 -7.50 14.64
CA MET A 163 -14.71 -6.21 14.16
C MET A 163 -13.19 -6.18 14.31
N TRP A 164 -12.49 -5.71 13.28
CA TRP A 164 -11.05 -5.46 13.31
C TRP A 164 -10.75 -4.04 12.83
N LYS A 165 -9.87 -3.35 13.55
CA LYS A 165 -9.32 -2.04 13.16
C LYS A 165 -8.05 -2.23 12.33
N THR A 166 -7.57 -1.14 11.72
CA THR A 166 -6.28 -1.07 11.01
C THR A 166 -5.16 -1.75 11.79
N GLU A 167 -5.03 -1.45 13.09
CA GLU A 167 -3.98 -2.00 13.95
C GLU A 167 -4.08 -3.52 14.20
N ASP A 168 -5.27 -4.11 14.08
CA ASP A 168 -5.46 -5.56 14.15
C ASP A 168 -5.09 -6.22 12.81
N ILE A 169 -5.51 -5.61 11.70
CA ILE A 169 -5.32 -6.14 10.33
C ILE A 169 -3.86 -6.06 9.89
N PHE A 170 -3.14 -5.02 10.31
CA PHE A 170 -1.70 -4.85 10.06
C PHE A 170 -0.84 -5.29 11.26
N ARG A 171 -1.42 -5.95 12.27
CA ARG A 171 -0.67 -6.45 13.43
C ARG A 171 0.40 -7.44 12.98
N LEU A 172 1.64 -7.18 13.37
CA LEU A 172 2.72 -8.15 13.25
C LEU A 172 2.58 -9.20 14.35
N PRO A 173 2.91 -10.47 14.08
CA PRO A 173 3.11 -11.45 15.14
C PRO A 173 4.29 -11.04 16.03
N ASP A 174 4.26 -11.44 17.29
CA ASP A 174 5.43 -11.36 18.15
C ASP A 174 6.51 -12.32 17.67
N LEU A 175 7.69 -11.77 17.33
CA LEU A 175 8.84 -12.50 16.83
C LEU A 175 9.86 -12.84 17.93
N SER A 176 9.73 -12.26 19.13
CA SER A 176 10.63 -12.56 20.26
C SER A 176 10.49 -14.00 20.74
N ASN A 177 9.27 -14.54 20.66
CA ASN A 177 8.90 -15.91 21.04
C ASN A 177 9.06 -16.95 19.91
N ARG A 178 9.92 -16.69 18.91
CA ARG A 178 10.19 -17.65 17.81
C ARG A 178 10.81 -18.96 18.33
N LYS A 179 10.57 -20.07 17.64
CA LYS A 179 11.20 -21.36 17.97
C LYS A 179 12.67 -21.37 17.55
N ILE A 180 13.51 -22.09 18.29
CA ILE A 180 14.92 -22.31 17.92
C ILE A 180 14.95 -23.04 16.58
N GLY A 181 15.64 -22.47 15.59
CA GLY A 181 15.69 -22.99 14.21
C GLY A 181 14.53 -22.56 13.31
N GLU A 182 13.58 -21.73 13.77
CA GLU A 182 12.56 -21.12 12.92
C GLU A 182 13.18 -20.06 12.00
N GLU A 183 13.13 -20.29 10.69
CA GLU A 183 13.44 -19.25 9.71
C GLU A 183 12.28 -18.26 9.62
N VAL A 184 12.57 -16.96 9.72
CA VAL A 184 11.57 -15.89 9.64
C VAL A 184 12.00 -14.89 8.58
N HIS A 185 11.14 -14.67 7.59
CA HIS A 185 11.38 -13.78 6.46
C HIS A 185 10.52 -12.54 6.57
N LEU A 186 11.15 -11.39 6.84
CA LEU A 186 10.46 -10.10 6.91
C LEU A 186 10.29 -9.52 5.49
N VAL A 187 9.05 -9.32 5.05
CA VAL A 187 8.76 -8.72 3.75
C VAL A 187 8.25 -7.31 3.97
N VAL A 188 9.12 -6.31 3.76
CA VAL A 188 8.81 -4.89 3.99
C VAL A 188 8.10 -4.30 2.77
N LEU A 189 6.87 -3.84 2.96
CA LEU A 189 6.00 -3.29 1.92
C LEU A 189 5.87 -1.76 2.07
N THR A 190 6.38 -1.02 1.09
CA THR A 190 6.50 0.46 1.18
C THR A 190 5.67 1.17 0.11
N HIS A 191 4.78 2.08 0.55
CA HIS A 191 3.85 2.83 -0.30
C HIS A 191 4.52 3.98 -1.07
N GLY A 192 3.80 4.56 -2.04
CA GLY A 192 4.24 5.69 -2.86
C GLY A 192 4.07 7.07 -2.20
N LEU A 193 4.35 8.12 -2.96
CA LEU A 193 4.11 9.52 -2.57
C LEU A 193 2.62 9.74 -2.25
N ASN A 194 2.31 10.37 -1.12
CA ASN A 194 0.95 10.54 -0.58
C ASN A 194 0.16 9.23 -0.38
N GLY A 195 0.85 8.08 -0.36
CA GLY A 195 0.26 6.78 -0.10
C GLY A 195 0.04 6.49 1.39
N THR A 196 -0.55 5.34 1.69
CA THR A 196 -0.80 4.83 3.05
C THR A 196 -0.62 3.31 3.14
N ALA A 197 -0.71 2.75 4.35
CA ALA A 197 -0.70 1.29 4.55
C ALA A 197 -1.72 0.53 3.68
N LEU A 198 -2.89 1.13 3.41
CA LEU A 198 -3.96 0.49 2.63
C LEU A 198 -3.52 0.16 1.19
N ASP A 199 -2.61 0.96 0.62
CA ASP A 199 -2.08 0.73 -0.73
C ASP A 199 -1.30 -0.59 -0.83
N LYS A 200 -0.91 -1.18 0.31
CA LYS A 200 -0.22 -2.47 0.41
C LYS A 200 -1.08 -3.59 0.98
N LYS A 201 -2.33 -3.31 1.37
CA LYS A 201 -3.26 -4.30 1.96
C LYS A 201 -3.41 -5.54 1.09
N TYR A 202 -3.69 -5.37 -0.21
CA TYR A 202 -3.93 -6.50 -1.11
C TYR A 202 -2.70 -7.42 -1.21
N LEU A 203 -1.50 -6.85 -1.39
CA LEU A 203 -0.26 -7.63 -1.45
C LEU A 203 0.05 -8.31 -0.10
N LYS A 204 -0.21 -7.65 1.03
CA LYS A 204 -0.11 -8.25 2.37
C LYS A 204 -1.02 -9.47 2.49
N GLU A 205 -2.32 -9.30 2.25
CA GLU A 205 -3.32 -10.37 2.36
C GLU A 205 -2.98 -11.55 1.43
N ARG A 206 -2.51 -11.29 0.19
CA ARG A 206 -2.10 -12.36 -0.73
C ARG A 206 -0.78 -13.06 -0.36
N LEU A 207 0.15 -12.40 0.32
CA LEU A 207 1.33 -13.05 0.92
C LEU A 207 0.89 -13.96 2.08
N GLU A 208 0.03 -13.46 2.96
CA GLU A 208 -0.53 -14.24 4.08
C GLU A 208 -1.31 -15.47 3.59
N ASP A 209 -2.21 -15.30 2.62
CA ASP A 209 -2.95 -16.41 2.01
C ASP A 209 -2.03 -17.49 1.42
N LYS A 210 -0.93 -17.09 0.77
CA LYS A 210 0.02 -18.01 0.15
C LYS A 210 0.88 -18.76 1.17
N TYR A 211 1.30 -18.10 2.25
CA TYR A 211 2.37 -18.60 3.13
C TYR A 211 1.93 -19.02 4.55
N ASN A 212 0.76 -18.57 5.06
CA ASN A 212 0.32 -18.87 6.44
C ASN A 212 0.20 -20.37 6.77
N ASN A 213 -0.03 -21.22 5.76
CA ASN A 213 -0.21 -22.67 5.92
C ASN A 213 1.01 -23.50 5.50
N GLN A 214 2.14 -22.87 5.16
CA GLN A 214 3.34 -23.57 4.69
C GLN A 214 4.24 -24.03 5.85
N THR A 215 4.91 -25.16 5.66
CA THR A 215 5.94 -25.67 6.58
C THR A 215 7.32 -25.23 6.12
N GLY A 216 8.05 -24.45 6.93
CA GLY A 216 9.40 -24.01 6.62
C GLY A 216 9.66 -22.59 7.08
N THR A 217 10.08 -21.72 6.16
CA THR A 217 10.22 -20.28 6.41
C THR A 217 8.87 -19.64 6.72
N ARG A 218 8.80 -18.91 7.83
CA ARG A 218 7.64 -18.11 8.21
C ARG A 218 7.72 -16.73 7.58
N VAL A 219 6.85 -16.46 6.62
CA VAL A 219 6.77 -15.18 5.93
C VAL A 219 5.98 -14.17 6.76
N VAL A 220 6.56 -12.99 6.97
CA VAL A 220 5.98 -11.93 7.81
C VAL A 220 5.91 -10.63 7.00
N PRO A 221 4.77 -10.32 6.35
CA PRO A 221 4.61 -9.10 5.58
C PRO A 221 4.38 -7.88 6.49
N TYR A 222 5.39 -7.03 6.59
CA TYR A 222 5.33 -5.76 7.31
C TYR A 222 5.00 -4.60 6.37
N VAL A 223 3.86 -3.96 6.59
CA VAL A 223 3.48 -2.73 5.87
C VAL A 223 4.01 -1.51 6.61
N ALA A 224 4.85 -0.73 5.93
CA ALA A 224 5.50 0.43 6.51
C ALA A 224 4.55 1.64 6.60
N ASP A 225 3.97 1.85 7.78
CA ASP A 225 3.03 2.94 8.06
C ASP A 225 3.63 4.03 8.96
N VAL A 226 4.69 4.68 8.46
CA VAL A 226 5.43 5.74 9.17
C VAL A 226 5.65 7.00 8.33
N ASN A 227 5.13 7.00 7.09
CA ASN A 227 5.35 8.07 6.11
C ASN A 227 4.05 8.62 5.51
N HIS A 228 2.86 8.13 5.90
CA HIS A 228 1.59 8.74 5.49
C HIS A 228 1.57 10.23 5.90
N ALA A 229 1.06 11.10 5.02
CA ALA A 229 1.13 12.57 5.15
C ALA A 229 2.54 13.21 5.28
N SER A 230 3.62 12.44 5.42
CA SER A 230 5.00 12.91 5.61
C SER A 230 5.95 12.50 4.46
N THR A 231 5.41 12.02 3.34
CA THR A 231 6.21 11.61 2.15
C THR A 231 6.95 12.76 1.45
N TRP A 232 6.74 14.02 1.85
CA TRP A 232 7.39 15.20 1.26
C TRP A 232 8.70 15.61 1.96
N ASP A 233 9.01 14.99 3.10
CA ASP A 233 10.16 15.35 3.95
C ASP A 233 11.52 14.96 3.36
N GLY A 234 11.54 14.22 2.25
CA GLY A 234 12.75 13.72 1.60
C GLY A 234 12.86 12.19 1.69
N ILE A 235 13.44 11.58 0.66
CA ILE A 235 13.47 10.12 0.50
C ILE A 235 14.32 9.47 1.61
N GLU A 236 15.46 10.09 1.96
CA GLU A 236 16.36 9.63 3.03
C GLU A 236 15.69 9.66 4.42
N ILE A 237 14.92 10.72 4.73
CA ILE A 237 14.18 10.84 6.00
C ILE A 237 13.06 9.79 6.08
N CYS A 238 12.33 9.60 4.98
CA CYS A 238 11.30 8.56 4.89
C CYS A 238 11.88 7.15 5.08
N ALA A 239 13.07 6.90 4.54
CA ALA A 239 13.77 5.63 4.67
C ALA A 239 14.26 5.36 6.11
N ARG A 240 14.82 6.37 6.78
CA ARG A 240 15.27 6.28 8.18
C ARG A 240 14.13 5.87 9.10
N ARG A 241 12.94 6.47 8.96
CA ARG A 241 11.74 6.12 9.75
C ARG A 241 11.35 4.64 9.61
N ILE A 242 11.51 4.07 8.42
CA ILE A 242 11.24 2.64 8.19
C ILE A 242 12.37 1.79 8.79
N ALA A 243 13.64 2.23 8.68
CA ALA A 243 14.78 1.53 9.27
C ALA A 243 14.63 1.39 10.79
N ASP A 244 14.25 2.47 11.49
CA ASP A 244 13.99 2.47 12.93
C ASP A 244 12.96 1.40 13.33
N LYS A 245 11.92 1.18 12.50
CA LYS A 245 10.92 0.13 12.71
C LYS A 245 11.44 -1.26 12.34
N VAL A 246 12.11 -1.42 11.19
CA VAL A 246 12.68 -2.70 10.74
C VAL A 246 13.67 -3.24 11.76
N LEU A 247 14.53 -2.38 12.31
CA LEU A 247 15.49 -2.74 13.34
C LEU A 247 14.81 -3.18 14.64
N LYS A 248 13.74 -2.49 15.07
CA LYS A 248 12.93 -2.92 16.22
C LYS A 248 12.22 -4.26 15.99
N ILE A 249 11.62 -4.46 14.82
CA ILE A 249 10.94 -5.72 14.44
C ILE A 249 11.93 -6.88 14.36
N ALA A 250 13.11 -6.63 13.79
CA ALA A 250 14.21 -7.58 13.73
C ALA A 250 14.84 -7.87 15.09
N GLY A 251 14.46 -7.18 16.17
CA GLY A 251 15.12 -7.31 17.48
C GLY A 251 16.60 -6.99 17.44
N TRP A 252 17.03 -6.07 16.55
CA TRP A 252 18.44 -5.85 16.28
C TRP A 252 19.17 -5.36 17.54
N PRO A 253 20.30 -5.99 17.93
CA PRO A 253 21.01 -5.67 19.17
C PRO A 253 21.73 -4.31 19.05
N TRP A 254 21.04 -3.24 19.45
CA TRP A 254 21.56 -1.88 19.47
C TRP A 254 21.88 -1.40 20.89
N ASN A 255 23.17 -1.29 21.22
CA ASN A 255 23.64 -0.44 22.33
C ASN A 255 23.75 1.03 21.87
N VAL A 256 22.64 1.64 21.43
CA VAL A 256 22.64 3.00 20.90
C VAL A 256 22.08 3.97 21.93
N ASN A 257 23.01 4.68 22.59
CA ASN A 257 22.78 5.81 23.51
C ASN A 257 22.32 5.49 24.94
N SER A 258 22.98 4.53 25.60
CA SER A 258 23.15 4.56 27.06
C SER A 258 24.27 5.55 27.44
N THR A 259 23.97 6.86 27.47
CA THR A 259 24.75 7.80 28.28
C THR A 259 24.48 7.64 29.78
N ASP A 260 23.37 6.98 30.11
CA ASP A 260 23.07 6.46 31.44
C ASP A 260 23.76 5.09 31.60
N ILE A 261 24.79 5.03 32.45
CA ILE A 261 25.60 3.82 32.70
C ILE A 261 24.83 2.75 33.51
N ASP A 262 23.67 3.10 34.09
CA ASP A 262 22.98 2.33 35.12
C ASP A 262 21.58 1.83 34.69
N LYS A 263 21.48 1.15 33.54
CA LYS A 263 20.32 0.28 33.22
C LYS A 263 20.77 -1.08 32.71
N GLU A 264 20.22 -2.10 33.35
CA GLU A 264 20.69 -3.49 33.31
C GLU A 264 20.57 -4.15 31.93
N GLU A 265 21.36 -5.21 31.75
CA GLU A 265 21.45 -6.02 30.54
C GLU A 265 20.14 -6.76 30.22
N GLU A 266 19.20 -6.13 29.52
CA GLU A 266 18.25 -6.88 28.70
C GLU A 266 19.03 -7.55 27.56
N THR A 267 19.34 -8.84 27.75
CA THR A 267 20.03 -9.69 26.78
C THR A 267 19.24 -9.75 25.46
N SER A 268 19.60 -8.91 24.50
CA SER A 268 18.95 -8.85 23.19
C SER A 268 19.31 -10.09 22.35
N THR A 269 18.44 -11.11 22.39
CA THR A 269 18.61 -12.41 21.70
C THR A 269 18.30 -12.36 20.19
N GLY A 270 18.31 -11.17 19.60
CA GLY A 270 18.13 -10.97 18.16
C GLY A 270 19.37 -11.32 17.33
N PRO A 271 19.26 -11.28 15.98
CA PRO A 271 18.09 -10.84 15.23
C PRO A 271 16.97 -11.91 15.19
N TYR A 272 15.72 -11.49 15.38
CA TYR A 272 14.52 -12.33 15.33
C TYR A 272 14.13 -12.77 13.91
N ILE A 273 14.74 -12.19 12.87
CA ILE A 273 14.54 -12.54 11.47
C ILE A 273 15.81 -13.17 10.89
N SER A 274 15.66 -14.07 9.92
CA SER A 274 16.78 -14.68 9.18
C SER A 274 16.87 -14.19 7.74
N LYS A 275 15.74 -13.75 7.15
CA LYS A 275 15.65 -13.27 5.77
C LYS A 275 14.91 -11.92 5.71
N ILE A 276 15.23 -11.10 4.70
CA ILE A 276 14.53 -9.84 4.41
C ILE A 276 14.29 -9.66 2.90
N SER A 277 13.08 -9.22 2.55
CA SER A 277 12.74 -8.72 1.20
C SER A 277 12.14 -7.32 1.31
N LEU A 278 12.42 -6.46 0.33
CA LEU A 278 11.92 -5.09 0.25
C LEU A 278 11.07 -4.92 -1.02
N THR A 279 9.79 -4.57 -0.88
CA THR A 279 8.87 -4.34 -2.01
C THR A 279 8.31 -2.92 -2.00
N GLY A 280 8.82 -2.08 -2.90
CA GLY A 280 8.45 -0.66 -3.01
C GLY A 280 7.51 -0.40 -4.19
N HIS A 281 6.54 0.50 -4.02
CA HIS A 281 5.75 1.06 -5.11
C HIS A 281 6.07 2.53 -5.32
N SER A 282 6.22 2.97 -6.56
CA SER A 282 6.45 4.39 -6.87
C SER A 282 7.65 4.91 -6.08
N LEU A 283 7.50 6.03 -5.38
CA LEU A 283 8.46 6.57 -4.41
C LEU A 283 8.99 5.53 -3.41
N GLY A 284 8.16 4.57 -3.00
CA GLY A 284 8.51 3.52 -2.05
C GLY A 284 9.68 2.62 -2.50
N GLY A 285 9.96 2.52 -3.80
CA GLY A 285 11.16 1.84 -4.30
C GLY A 285 12.45 2.63 -4.03
N LEU A 286 12.41 3.95 -4.20
CA LEU A 286 13.51 4.84 -3.84
C LEU A 286 13.71 4.91 -2.32
N ILE A 287 12.61 4.95 -1.56
CA ILE A 287 12.66 4.84 -0.08
C ILE A 287 13.32 3.51 0.31
N ASN A 288 13.00 2.40 -0.38
CA ASN A 288 13.59 1.09 -0.08
C ASN A 288 15.09 1.00 -0.41
N VAL A 289 15.61 1.67 -1.45
CA VAL A 289 17.06 1.65 -1.73
C VAL A 289 17.84 2.53 -0.74
N CYS A 290 17.26 3.65 -0.29
CA CYS A 290 17.76 4.42 0.84
C CYS A 290 17.73 3.61 2.15
N LEU A 291 16.62 2.90 2.43
CA LEU A 291 16.46 2.03 3.61
C LEU A 291 17.54 0.95 3.63
N ALA A 292 17.75 0.30 2.48
CA ALA A 292 18.75 -0.75 2.34
C ALA A 292 20.16 -0.21 2.68
N GLY A 293 20.50 0.96 2.13
CA GLY A 293 21.77 1.64 2.39
C GLY A 293 21.93 2.16 3.81
N TYR A 294 20.85 2.65 4.43
CA TYR A 294 20.85 3.12 5.81
C TYR A 294 21.12 1.96 6.78
N LEU A 295 20.46 0.82 6.60
CA LEU A 295 20.73 -0.40 7.38
C LEU A 295 22.18 -0.87 7.21
N ASN A 296 22.71 -0.85 5.98
CA ASN A 296 24.11 -1.21 5.68
C ASN A 296 25.10 -0.26 6.37
N SER A 297 24.89 1.05 6.25
CA SER A 297 25.74 2.09 6.83
C SER A 297 25.74 2.03 8.37
N LEU A 298 24.55 2.07 8.97
CA LEU A 298 24.38 2.14 10.43
C LEU A 298 24.95 0.90 11.14
N THR A 299 24.79 -0.30 10.55
CA THR A 299 25.34 -1.55 11.09
C THR A 299 26.76 -1.87 10.62
N LYS A 300 27.40 -0.99 9.83
CA LYS A 300 28.72 -1.23 9.20
C LYS A 300 28.76 -2.55 8.40
N GLY A 301 27.62 -2.92 7.80
CA GLY A 301 27.41 -4.13 7.01
C GLY A 301 26.99 -5.38 7.80
N GLU A 302 26.96 -5.36 9.14
CA GLU A 302 26.57 -6.54 9.92
C GLU A 302 25.12 -6.98 9.68
N PHE A 303 24.20 -6.06 9.36
CA PHE A 303 22.81 -6.40 9.05
C PHE A 303 22.71 -7.48 7.96
N TYR A 304 23.45 -7.29 6.86
CA TYR A 304 23.45 -8.18 5.70
C TYR A 304 24.45 -9.33 5.79
N ARG A 305 25.20 -9.43 6.90
CA ARG A 305 25.96 -10.64 7.27
C ARG A 305 25.08 -11.59 8.10
N SER A 306 24.25 -11.03 8.97
CA SER A 306 23.37 -11.79 9.88
C SER A 306 22.00 -12.12 9.28
N ILE A 307 21.51 -11.33 8.34
CA ILE A 307 20.17 -11.47 7.73
C ILE A 307 20.33 -11.54 6.21
N GLN A 308 19.82 -12.61 5.60
CA GLN A 308 19.89 -12.84 4.16
C GLN A 308 18.95 -11.87 3.41
N ALA A 309 19.52 -11.01 2.57
CA ALA A 309 18.74 -10.17 1.66
C ALA A 309 18.30 -10.97 0.42
N VAL A 310 17.00 -11.23 0.29
CA VAL A 310 16.44 -12.10 -0.74
C VAL A 310 15.96 -11.26 -1.94
N ASN A 311 14.78 -10.65 -1.86
CA ASN A 311 14.19 -9.91 -2.99
C ASN A 311 14.21 -8.40 -2.75
N PHE A 312 14.70 -7.65 -3.73
CA PHE A 312 14.49 -6.21 -3.87
C PHE A 312 13.56 -5.96 -5.06
N ILE A 313 12.30 -5.64 -4.80
CA ILE A 313 11.26 -5.51 -5.82
C ILE A 313 10.76 -4.06 -5.87
N THR A 314 10.75 -3.47 -7.06
CA THR A 314 10.18 -2.14 -7.31
C THR A 314 9.09 -2.20 -8.36
N VAL A 315 7.98 -1.52 -8.09
CA VAL A 315 6.80 -1.46 -8.98
C VAL A 315 6.51 -0.01 -9.32
N ALA A 316 6.60 0.34 -10.62
CA ALA A 316 6.42 1.69 -11.14
C ALA A 316 7.27 2.76 -10.42
N THR A 317 8.53 2.46 -10.10
CA THR A 317 9.43 3.35 -9.34
C THR A 317 10.21 4.30 -10.24
N PRO A 318 10.23 5.63 -9.98
CA PRO A 318 10.94 6.61 -10.81
C PRO A 318 12.46 6.60 -10.54
N TRP A 319 13.15 5.52 -10.93
CA TRP A 319 14.58 5.31 -10.66
C TRP A 319 15.51 6.42 -11.14
N LEU A 320 15.17 7.03 -12.27
CA LEU A 320 15.94 8.11 -12.91
C LEU A 320 15.38 9.49 -12.57
N GLY A 321 14.44 9.54 -11.63
CA GLY A 321 13.68 10.73 -11.28
C GLY A 321 12.53 11.01 -12.24
N SER A 322 12.08 12.27 -12.18
CA SER A 322 10.90 12.85 -12.81
C SER A 322 11.27 14.12 -13.61
N THR A 323 12.50 14.20 -14.13
CA THR A 323 13.02 15.35 -14.90
C THR A 323 12.19 15.67 -16.16
N GLU A 324 11.58 14.63 -16.74
CA GLU A 324 10.64 14.64 -17.87
C GLU A 324 9.24 15.17 -17.52
N GLN A 325 8.91 15.41 -16.24
CA GLN A 325 7.56 15.82 -15.80
C GLN A 325 7.24 17.33 -16.04
N PRO A 326 5.94 17.72 -16.04
CA PRO A 326 5.52 18.99 -16.60
C PRO A 326 5.89 20.24 -15.80
N TRP A 327 5.73 21.37 -16.49
CA TRP A 327 6.09 22.72 -16.04
C TRP A 327 5.56 23.14 -14.66
N TYR A 328 4.44 22.59 -14.16
CA TYR A 328 3.88 23.03 -12.87
C TYR A 328 4.73 22.60 -11.67
N ILE A 329 5.46 21.49 -11.75
CA ILE A 329 6.42 21.10 -10.72
C ILE A 329 7.61 22.07 -10.75
N LYS A 330 8.10 22.39 -11.95
CA LYS A 330 9.16 23.40 -12.19
C LYS A 330 8.71 24.80 -11.77
N ALA A 331 7.41 25.13 -11.88
CA ALA A 331 6.84 26.38 -11.40
C ALA A 331 6.74 26.43 -9.87
N GLY A 332 6.35 25.33 -9.21
CA GLY A 332 6.41 25.21 -7.76
C GLY A 332 7.82 25.46 -7.19
N MET A 333 8.86 25.02 -7.90
CA MET A 333 10.26 25.32 -7.53
C MET A 333 10.58 26.82 -7.57
N HIS A 334 10.08 27.56 -8.57
CA HIS A 334 10.29 29.01 -8.68
C HIS A 334 9.65 29.81 -7.54
N VAL A 335 8.67 29.22 -6.83
CA VAL A 335 7.97 29.82 -5.68
C VAL A 335 8.44 29.18 -4.35
N GLY A 336 9.45 28.31 -4.36
CA GLY A 336 9.97 27.64 -3.16
C GLY A 336 8.99 26.64 -2.51
N ALA A 337 7.94 26.23 -3.23
CA ALA A 337 6.80 25.46 -2.70
C ALA A 337 6.95 23.93 -2.85
N VAL A 338 8.15 23.43 -3.20
CA VAL A 338 8.41 22.00 -3.44
C VAL A 338 9.20 21.43 -2.25
N GLY A 339 8.58 20.49 -1.52
CA GLY A 339 9.23 19.75 -0.43
C GLY A 339 10.42 18.91 -0.90
N GLN A 340 11.26 18.46 0.03
CA GLN A 340 12.54 17.81 -0.26
C GLN A 340 12.40 16.64 -1.23
N THR A 341 11.37 15.79 -1.07
CA THR A 341 11.09 14.67 -1.99
C THR A 341 10.91 15.12 -3.44
N GLY A 342 10.34 16.30 -3.68
CA GLY A 342 10.20 16.85 -5.03
C GLY A 342 11.54 17.32 -5.61
N LYS A 343 12.43 17.88 -4.77
CA LYS A 343 13.81 18.20 -5.18
C LYS A 343 14.60 16.94 -5.53
N ASP A 344 14.46 15.89 -4.70
CA ASP A 344 15.08 14.58 -4.90
C ASP A 344 14.66 13.97 -6.26
N LEU A 345 13.36 13.94 -6.55
CA LEU A 345 12.80 13.40 -7.80
C LEU A 345 13.17 14.24 -9.03
N LEU A 346 13.36 15.55 -8.90
CA LEU A 346 13.75 16.44 -10.01
C LEU A 346 15.27 16.47 -10.24
N ALA A 347 16.03 15.64 -9.52
CA ALA A 347 17.49 15.59 -9.54
C ALA A 347 18.14 16.96 -9.30
N VAL A 348 17.59 17.74 -8.36
CA VAL A 348 18.18 19.01 -7.90
C VAL A 348 19.39 18.72 -7.00
N GLN A 349 20.44 19.53 -7.09
CA GLN A 349 21.58 19.44 -6.16
C GLN A 349 21.13 19.67 -4.72
N ARG A 350 21.63 18.85 -3.79
CA ARG A 350 21.35 18.98 -2.36
C ARG A 350 22.40 19.85 -1.68
N THR A 351 21.96 20.85 -0.95
CA THR A 351 22.80 21.63 -0.04
C THR A 351 23.35 20.75 1.08
N ARG A 352 24.45 21.17 1.71
CA ARG A 352 25.02 20.46 2.88
C ARG A 352 24.04 20.37 4.05
N SER A 353 23.20 21.39 4.24
CA SER A 353 22.16 21.43 5.27
C SER A 353 21.10 20.36 5.08
N GLU A 354 20.57 20.21 3.86
CA GLU A 354 19.59 19.17 3.53
C GLU A 354 20.19 17.76 3.72
N GLN A 355 21.46 17.56 3.34
CA GLN A 355 22.18 16.30 3.54
C GLN A 355 22.43 15.99 5.03
N ALA A 356 22.75 17.00 5.84
CA ALA A 356 22.94 16.86 7.28
C ALA A 356 21.62 16.53 8.00
N GLN A 357 20.53 17.25 7.65
CA GLN A 357 19.18 17.01 8.15
C GLN A 357 18.69 15.58 7.80
N ALA A 358 18.94 15.11 6.57
CA ALA A 358 18.61 13.76 6.15
C ALA A 358 19.28 12.68 7.01
N ARG A 359 20.56 12.89 7.35
CA ARG A 359 21.36 12.01 8.22
C ARG A 359 20.99 12.11 9.71
N GLY A 360 20.38 13.22 10.14
CA GLY A 360 20.24 13.56 11.56
C GLY A 360 21.58 13.95 12.21
N ALA A 361 22.47 14.56 11.43
CA ALA A 361 23.84 14.92 11.83
C ALA A 361 24.08 16.44 11.67
N ALA A 362 25.26 16.91 12.10
CA ALA A 362 25.72 18.27 11.82
C ALA A 362 26.19 18.41 10.36
N GLU A 363 26.31 19.65 9.88
CA GLU A 363 26.85 19.92 8.54
C GLU A 363 28.35 19.63 8.47
N GLU A 364 28.76 18.86 7.46
CA GLU A 364 30.16 18.51 7.20
C GLU A 364 30.65 19.12 5.87
N ASN A 365 31.86 19.67 5.87
CA ASN A 365 32.48 20.25 4.66
C ASN A 365 32.91 19.21 3.61
N THR A 366 32.86 17.91 3.96
CA THR A 366 33.13 16.76 3.09
C THR A 366 31.96 16.41 2.16
N LEU A 367 30.80 17.05 2.35
CA LEU A 367 29.60 16.78 1.56
C LEU A 367 29.68 17.45 0.18
N GLU A 368 29.72 16.61 -0.86
CA GLU A 368 29.61 17.03 -2.26
C GLU A 368 28.15 17.39 -2.61
N GLU A 369 27.96 18.43 -3.43
CA GLU A 369 26.64 18.93 -3.82
C GLU A 369 26.11 18.18 -5.06
N GLU A 370 25.70 16.94 -4.85
CA GLU A 370 25.19 16.04 -5.88
C GLU A 370 23.69 15.67 -5.67
N PRO A 371 22.88 15.57 -6.74
CA PRO A 371 21.50 15.12 -6.66
C PRO A 371 21.36 13.73 -6.02
N LEU A 372 20.30 13.54 -5.22
CA LEU A 372 20.14 12.32 -4.41
C LEU A 372 20.22 11.04 -5.23
N LEU A 373 19.45 10.94 -6.33
CA LEU A 373 19.34 9.71 -7.11
C LEU A 373 20.66 9.28 -7.76
N LEU A 374 21.54 10.25 -8.03
CA LEU A 374 22.88 10.01 -8.54
C LEU A 374 23.83 9.58 -7.40
N ALA A 375 23.78 10.27 -6.27
CA ALA A 375 24.56 9.93 -5.08
C ALA A 375 24.26 8.51 -4.55
N LEU A 376 22.99 8.07 -4.63
CA LEU A 376 22.57 6.71 -4.27
C LEU A 376 23.11 5.65 -5.23
N ALA A 377 23.25 5.98 -6.52
CA ALA A 377 23.66 5.04 -7.57
C ALA A 377 25.17 4.76 -7.60
N HIS A 378 26.01 5.63 -7.01
CA HIS A 378 27.46 5.40 -6.97
C HIS A 378 27.82 4.08 -6.27
N PRO A 379 28.72 3.25 -6.83
CA PRO A 379 29.15 2.00 -6.18
C PRO A 379 29.83 2.17 -4.81
N SER A 380 30.33 3.37 -4.51
CA SER A 380 30.84 3.76 -3.19
C SER A 380 29.74 4.07 -2.17
N SER A 381 28.48 4.23 -2.60
CA SER A 381 27.36 4.55 -1.72
C SER A 381 26.95 3.33 -0.87
N PRO A 382 26.50 3.53 0.38
CA PRO A 382 25.96 2.44 1.18
C PRO A 382 24.75 1.76 0.54
N SER A 383 23.96 2.50 -0.24
CA SER A 383 22.76 2.03 -0.95
C SER A 383 23.08 1.06 -2.08
N HIS A 384 24.06 1.37 -2.92
CA HIS A 384 24.53 0.45 -3.96
C HIS A 384 25.15 -0.80 -3.34
N GLN A 385 26.01 -0.63 -2.34
CA GLN A 385 26.64 -1.74 -1.61
C GLN A 385 25.63 -2.66 -0.91
N ALA A 386 24.52 -2.11 -0.41
CA ALA A 386 23.41 -2.89 0.14
C ALA A 386 22.65 -3.64 -0.97
N LEU A 387 22.39 -2.98 -2.11
CA LEU A 387 21.65 -3.55 -3.23
C LEU A 387 22.38 -4.71 -3.92
N VAL A 388 23.72 -4.71 -3.87
CA VAL A 388 24.58 -5.87 -4.23
C VAL A 388 24.30 -7.10 -3.34
N LYS A 389 23.84 -6.93 -2.08
CA LYS A 389 23.57 -8.05 -1.16
C LYS A 389 22.28 -8.81 -1.46
N PHE A 390 21.33 -8.18 -2.16
CA PHE A 390 20.08 -8.84 -2.53
C PHE A 390 20.33 -9.90 -3.61
N GLN A 391 19.80 -11.10 -3.39
CA GLN A 391 19.90 -12.21 -4.33
C GLN A 391 19.15 -11.91 -5.64
N HIS A 392 17.96 -11.33 -5.52
CA HIS A 392 17.09 -10.97 -6.64
C HIS A 392 16.75 -9.48 -6.61
N ARG A 393 16.89 -8.82 -7.77
CA ARG A 393 16.49 -7.42 -7.99
C ARG A 393 15.52 -7.38 -9.15
N THR A 394 14.29 -6.95 -8.91
CA THR A 394 13.19 -7.05 -9.88
C THR A 394 12.46 -5.74 -10.04
N ILE A 395 12.23 -5.35 -11.29
CA ILE A 395 11.52 -4.14 -11.68
C ILE A 395 10.24 -4.54 -12.41
N TYR A 396 9.10 -4.02 -11.97
CA TYR A 396 7.84 -4.05 -12.70
C TYR A 396 7.57 -2.65 -13.26
N ALA A 397 7.65 -2.52 -14.58
CA ALA A 397 7.48 -1.25 -15.30
C ALA A 397 6.28 -1.35 -16.24
N ASN A 398 5.26 -0.52 -16.01
CA ASN A 398 4.09 -0.49 -16.86
C ASN A 398 4.29 0.49 -18.05
N ILE A 399 3.86 0.07 -19.25
CA ILE A 399 4.17 0.76 -20.51
C ILE A 399 3.09 1.75 -21.00
N VAL A 400 1.83 1.60 -20.58
CA VAL A 400 0.68 2.42 -21.03
C VAL A 400 -0.04 3.07 -19.87
N ASN A 401 -0.44 4.33 -20.01
CA ASN A 401 -1.33 5.03 -19.07
C ASN A 401 -0.83 5.15 -17.62
N ASP A 402 0.45 4.87 -17.34
CA ASP A 402 1.13 5.38 -16.14
C ASP A 402 1.58 6.82 -16.40
N VAL A 403 0.73 7.78 -16.03
CA VAL A 403 1.02 9.22 -16.14
C VAL A 403 1.81 9.75 -14.93
N SER A 404 2.01 8.94 -13.89
CA SER A 404 2.73 9.33 -12.69
C SER A 404 4.23 9.06 -12.85
N VAL A 405 4.60 7.95 -13.49
CA VAL A 405 5.98 7.49 -13.66
C VAL A 405 6.16 6.94 -15.08
N SER A 406 6.98 7.62 -15.89
CA SER A 406 7.20 7.22 -17.29
C SER A 406 7.86 5.85 -17.38
N PHE A 407 7.52 5.06 -18.42
CA PHE A 407 8.11 3.74 -18.64
C PHE A 407 9.65 3.76 -18.66
N ARG A 408 10.24 4.84 -19.16
CA ARG A 408 11.70 5.08 -19.19
C ARG A 408 12.33 5.05 -17.80
N THR A 409 11.77 5.82 -16.85
CA THR A 409 12.28 5.85 -15.48
C THR A 409 11.84 4.60 -14.69
N ALA A 410 10.63 4.09 -14.92
CA ALA A 410 10.10 2.86 -14.31
C ALA A 410 10.94 1.62 -14.61
N SER A 411 11.44 1.47 -15.85
CA SER A 411 12.20 0.30 -16.32
C SER A 411 13.70 0.37 -16.00
N LEU A 412 14.17 1.41 -15.30
CA LEU A 412 15.60 1.69 -15.08
C LEU A 412 16.35 1.65 -16.43
N TYR A 413 16.07 2.66 -17.27
CA TYR A 413 16.38 2.74 -18.71
C TYR A 413 17.65 2.03 -19.21
N PHE A 414 17.47 0.78 -19.62
CA PHE A 414 18.20 0.04 -20.67
C PHE A 414 17.38 -1.23 -20.88
N ILE A 415 16.63 -1.32 -21.98
CA ILE A 415 15.72 -2.46 -22.20
C ILE A 415 15.70 -2.88 -23.67
N ASP A 416 15.88 -4.16 -23.88
CA ASP A 416 15.76 -4.88 -25.15
C ASP A 416 14.30 -5.31 -25.36
N PHE A 417 13.46 -4.29 -25.52
CA PHE A 417 12.02 -4.39 -25.77
C PHE A 417 11.60 -3.14 -26.54
N ASP A 418 11.00 -3.29 -27.73
CA ASP A 418 10.48 -2.17 -28.51
C ASP A 418 9.12 -1.70 -27.97
N PRO A 419 9.03 -0.49 -27.37
CA PRO A 419 7.74 0.03 -26.89
C PRO A 419 6.83 0.49 -28.04
N THR A 420 7.37 0.80 -29.22
CA THR A 420 6.62 1.43 -30.31
C THR A 420 5.65 0.46 -30.98
N SER A 421 5.97 -0.84 -30.97
CA SER A 421 5.07 -1.94 -31.36
C SER A 421 3.78 -2.03 -30.51
N TYR A 422 3.78 -1.46 -29.29
CA TYR A 422 2.64 -1.54 -28.36
C TYR A 422 1.96 -0.20 -28.11
N VAL A 423 2.67 0.91 -28.26
CA VAL A 423 2.20 2.26 -27.89
C VAL A 423 2.55 3.29 -28.96
N LYS A 424 1.53 4.00 -29.46
CA LYS A 424 1.76 5.30 -30.10
C LYS A 424 2.11 6.31 -29.01
N VAL A 425 3.41 6.55 -28.81
CA VAL A 425 3.92 7.50 -27.83
C VAL A 425 3.34 8.88 -28.10
N ARG A 426 2.37 9.29 -27.26
CA ARG A 426 1.86 10.65 -27.19
C ARG A 426 2.43 11.30 -25.92
N PRO A 427 2.98 12.52 -25.98
CA PRO A 427 3.37 13.24 -24.77
C PRO A 427 2.14 13.49 -23.88
N VAL A 428 2.26 13.11 -22.61
CA VAL A 428 1.27 13.39 -21.55
C VAL A 428 1.21 14.90 -21.35
N ASN A 429 0.00 15.46 -21.33
CA ASN A 429 -0.23 16.90 -21.24
C ASN A 429 -0.94 17.29 -19.93
N LEU A 430 -1.07 18.59 -19.65
CA LEU A 430 -1.64 19.09 -18.39
C LEU A 430 -3.06 18.56 -18.12
N LEU A 431 -3.89 18.39 -19.17
CA LEU A 431 -5.24 17.85 -19.02
C LEU A 431 -5.21 16.39 -18.58
N ASP A 432 -4.25 15.60 -19.08
CA ASP A 432 -4.10 14.19 -18.69
C ASP A 432 -3.70 14.08 -17.21
N HIS A 433 -2.81 14.95 -16.72
CA HIS A 433 -2.45 15.02 -15.29
C HIS A 433 -3.62 15.47 -14.41
N LEU A 434 -4.37 16.49 -14.82
CA LEU A 434 -5.57 16.93 -14.09
C LEU A 434 -6.65 15.85 -14.09
N GLN A 435 -6.82 15.12 -15.20
CA GLN A 435 -7.75 14.01 -15.31
C GLN A 435 -7.35 12.83 -14.41
N HIS A 436 -6.06 12.53 -14.29
CA HIS A 436 -5.56 11.50 -13.38
C HIS A 436 -5.71 11.88 -11.90
N ILE A 437 -5.41 13.12 -11.52
CA ILE A 437 -5.70 13.62 -10.15
C ILE A 437 -7.20 13.52 -9.87
N HIS A 438 -8.05 13.93 -10.83
CA HIS A 438 -9.49 13.82 -10.70
C HIS A 438 -9.97 12.36 -10.56
N ASN A 439 -9.45 11.44 -11.37
CA ASN A 439 -9.77 10.01 -11.31
C ASN A 439 -9.28 9.36 -9.99
N THR A 440 -8.08 9.71 -9.53
CA THR A 440 -7.52 9.22 -8.25
C THR A 440 -8.39 9.65 -7.05
N LEU A 441 -9.02 10.83 -7.13
CA LEU A 441 -9.96 11.33 -6.12
C LEU A 441 -11.42 10.84 -6.33
N ASN A 442 -11.77 10.44 -7.55
CA ASN A 442 -13.12 10.00 -7.95
C ASN A 442 -13.02 8.72 -8.82
N PRO A 443 -12.56 7.59 -8.25
CA PRO A 443 -12.35 6.38 -9.04
C PRO A 443 -13.68 5.84 -9.58
N ARG A 444 -13.71 5.57 -10.88
CA ARG A 444 -14.89 5.06 -11.57
C ARG A 444 -15.15 3.61 -11.14
N VAL A 445 -16.42 3.28 -10.86
CA VAL A 445 -16.84 1.89 -10.64
C VAL A 445 -16.74 1.12 -11.96
N PRO A 446 -15.98 0.01 -12.06
CA PRO A 446 -16.05 -0.88 -13.22
C PRO A 446 -17.46 -1.48 -13.38
N PRO A 447 -17.96 -1.73 -14.61
CA PRO A 447 -19.26 -2.38 -14.83
C PRO A 447 -19.35 -3.74 -14.13
N ILE A 448 -20.53 -4.13 -13.61
CA ILE A 448 -20.66 -5.31 -12.73
C ILE A 448 -20.15 -6.61 -13.40
N GLU A 449 -20.40 -6.77 -14.70
CA GLU A 449 -19.92 -7.88 -15.54
C GLU A 449 -18.39 -8.06 -15.55
N THR A 450 -17.64 -7.00 -15.22
CA THR A 450 -16.17 -7.08 -15.14
C THR A 450 -15.68 -7.69 -13.82
N PHE A 451 -16.53 -7.89 -12.80
CA PHE A 451 -16.15 -8.59 -11.56
C PHE A 451 -16.41 -10.10 -11.62
N THR A 452 -17.34 -10.55 -12.46
CA THR A 452 -17.67 -11.96 -12.66
C THR A 452 -16.71 -12.67 -13.62
N ASN A 453 -16.16 -11.94 -14.59
CA ASN A 453 -15.07 -12.43 -15.44
C ASN A 453 -13.74 -12.53 -14.66
N GLN A 454 -13.49 -13.71 -14.06
CA GLN A 454 -12.33 -13.97 -13.19
C GLN A 454 -10.94 -13.84 -13.83
N ARG A 455 -10.86 -13.72 -15.17
CA ARG A 455 -9.60 -13.42 -15.87
C ARG A 455 -9.84 -12.34 -16.92
N SER A 456 -8.99 -11.31 -16.89
CA SER A 456 -8.72 -10.57 -18.12
C SER A 456 -8.15 -11.57 -19.14
N ALA A 457 -8.72 -11.63 -20.35
CA ALA A 457 -8.36 -12.64 -21.35
C ALA A 457 -6.94 -12.45 -21.92
N VAL A 458 -6.31 -11.31 -21.65
CA VAL A 458 -4.96 -10.95 -22.08
C VAL A 458 -4.06 -10.87 -20.85
N ASN A 459 -2.98 -11.65 -20.85
CA ASN A 459 -1.91 -11.57 -19.85
C ASN A 459 -1.27 -10.16 -19.90
N PRO A 460 -1.23 -9.40 -18.79
CA PRO A 460 -0.64 -8.06 -18.78
C PRO A 460 0.89 -8.09 -18.85
N ILE A 461 1.55 -9.23 -18.63
CA ILE A 461 3.01 -9.35 -18.72
C ILE A 461 3.41 -9.49 -20.20
N LEU A 462 4.13 -8.48 -20.72
CA LEU A 462 4.59 -8.44 -22.12
C LEU A 462 6.04 -8.91 -22.30
N HIS A 463 6.84 -8.82 -21.25
CA HIS A 463 8.27 -9.13 -21.27
C HIS A 463 8.74 -9.42 -19.84
N ASP A 464 9.59 -10.43 -19.69
CA ASP A 464 10.31 -10.72 -18.46
C ASP A 464 11.68 -11.28 -18.82
N LYS A 465 12.74 -10.57 -18.45
CA LYS A 465 14.13 -10.91 -18.83
C LYS A 465 15.13 -10.43 -17.78
N LEU A 466 16.22 -11.17 -17.63
CA LEU A 466 17.40 -10.74 -16.87
C LEU A 466 18.31 -9.86 -17.75
N TYR A 467 18.69 -8.71 -17.20
CA TYR A 467 19.64 -7.76 -17.77
C TYR A 467 20.90 -7.77 -16.91
N THR A 468 22.00 -8.23 -17.49
CA THR A 468 23.34 -8.25 -16.88
C THR A 468 24.12 -6.95 -17.19
N PRO A 469 25.17 -6.61 -16.43
CA PRO A 469 26.01 -5.44 -16.71
C PRO A 469 26.58 -5.43 -18.13
N ASP A 470 27.00 -6.60 -18.64
CA ASP A 470 27.59 -6.75 -19.98
C ASP A 470 26.58 -6.54 -21.12
N GLY A 471 25.27 -6.59 -20.82
CA GLY A 471 24.20 -6.34 -21.78
C GLY A 471 23.86 -4.87 -21.98
N ILE A 472 24.56 -3.95 -21.30
CA ILE A 472 24.30 -2.51 -21.36
C ILE A 472 25.05 -1.89 -22.54
N PRO A 473 24.37 -1.21 -23.49
CA PRO A 473 25.04 -0.65 -24.66
C PRO A 473 26.02 0.45 -24.25
N PRO A 474 27.14 0.64 -24.99
CA PRO A 474 28.08 1.72 -24.72
C PRO A 474 27.39 3.10 -24.84
N PRO A 475 27.89 4.12 -24.13
CA PRO A 475 27.36 5.48 -24.25
C PRO A 475 27.61 6.05 -25.65
N ALA A 476 26.65 6.83 -26.15
CA ALA A 476 26.79 7.52 -27.43
C ALA A 476 27.80 8.69 -27.34
N ASP A 477 27.86 9.35 -26.18
CA ASP A 477 28.83 10.39 -25.83
C ASP A 477 29.05 10.32 -24.31
N GLU A 478 30.30 10.12 -23.87
CA GLU A 478 30.66 10.08 -22.44
C GLU A 478 30.72 11.49 -21.82
N CYS A 479 31.05 12.51 -22.60
CA CYS A 479 31.21 13.89 -22.14
C CYS A 479 29.86 14.63 -22.02
N ALA A 480 28.88 14.29 -22.86
CA ALA A 480 27.56 14.93 -22.91
C ALA A 480 26.41 14.09 -22.31
N MET A 481 26.73 13.07 -21.50
CA MET A 481 25.74 12.10 -21.01
C MET A 481 24.66 12.73 -20.09
N PRO A 482 23.35 12.54 -20.39
CA PRO A 482 22.26 12.99 -19.53
C PRO A 482 22.32 12.36 -18.12
N ILE A 483 21.85 13.08 -17.10
CA ILE A 483 21.89 12.61 -15.71
C ILE A 483 21.11 11.31 -15.51
N GLU A 484 20.01 11.13 -16.23
CA GLU A 484 19.20 9.92 -16.20
C GLU A 484 19.97 8.71 -16.72
N GLU A 485 20.78 8.88 -17.77
CA GLU A 485 21.64 7.81 -18.29
C GLU A 485 22.82 7.52 -17.35
N ARG A 486 23.41 8.56 -16.74
CA ARG A 486 24.44 8.38 -15.70
C ARG A 486 23.91 7.55 -14.53
N ILE A 487 22.73 7.89 -14.00
CA ILE A 487 22.04 7.14 -12.94
C ILE A 487 21.75 5.70 -13.40
N ALA A 488 21.21 5.52 -14.61
CA ALA A 488 20.91 4.19 -15.14
C ALA A 488 22.16 3.31 -15.25
N ARG A 489 23.27 3.82 -15.81
CA ARG A 489 24.53 3.08 -15.96
C ARG A 489 25.12 2.68 -14.62
N LEU A 490 25.13 3.60 -13.65
CA LEU A 490 25.60 3.32 -12.29
C LEU A 490 24.77 2.22 -11.62
N TRP A 491 23.45 2.24 -11.75
CA TRP A 491 22.60 1.16 -11.21
C TRP A 491 22.73 -0.20 -11.90
N HIS A 492 23.36 -0.31 -13.07
CA HIS A 492 23.64 -1.63 -13.68
C HIS A 492 25.02 -2.20 -13.30
N LYS A 493 25.79 -1.52 -12.44
CA LYS A 493 27.12 -1.89 -11.92
C LYS A 493 27.90 -2.87 -12.82
N ASP A 494 28.20 -4.12 -12.46
CA ASP A 494 28.05 -4.91 -11.22
C ASP A 494 26.66 -5.19 -10.59
N LEU A 495 25.53 -4.88 -11.25
CA LEU A 495 24.18 -5.31 -10.82
C LEU A 495 23.36 -5.94 -11.95
N THR A 496 22.90 -7.18 -11.74
CA THR A 496 21.92 -7.85 -12.62
C THR A 496 20.48 -7.57 -12.16
N TRP A 497 19.59 -7.26 -13.11
CA TRP A 497 18.19 -6.88 -12.89
C TRP A 497 17.22 -7.75 -13.69
N ARG A 498 16.19 -8.30 -13.03
CA ARG A 498 15.00 -8.86 -13.71
C ARG A 498 14.05 -7.72 -14.05
N LYS A 499 13.73 -7.52 -15.33
CA LYS A 499 12.82 -6.46 -15.78
C LYS A 499 11.56 -7.07 -16.37
N VAL A 500 10.43 -6.73 -15.75
CA VAL A 500 9.09 -7.17 -16.11
C VAL A 500 8.33 -5.99 -16.71
N VAL A 501 7.97 -6.07 -17.99
CA VAL A 501 7.13 -5.06 -18.66
C VAL A 501 5.67 -5.46 -18.56
N VAL A 502 4.85 -4.52 -18.10
CA VAL A 502 3.42 -4.72 -17.85
C VAL A 502 2.60 -3.80 -18.75
N ARG A 503 1.41 -4.24 -19.18
CA ARG A 503 0.42 -3.44 -19.91
C ARG A 503 -0.93 -3.44 -19.19
N LEU A 504 -1.25 -2.34 -18.50
CA LEU A 504 -2.56 -2.08 -17.91
C LEU A 504 -3.18 -0.82 -18.52
N GLU A 505 -4.28 -0.95 -19.25
CA GLU A 505 -4.94 0.19 -19.92
C GLU A 505 -5.71 1.13 -18.97
N GLY A 506 -5.90 0.74 -17.70
CA GLY A 506 -6.63 1.51 -16.67
C GLY A 506 -5.81 2.62 -16.01
N GLU A 507 -6.10 2.92 -14.73
CA GLU A 507 -5.24 3.77 -13.90
C GLU A 507 -3.99 2.98 -13.48
N ALA A 508 -3.09 2.78 -14.45
CA ALA A 508 -2.06 1.76 -14.38
C ALA A 508 -1.14 1.90 -13.15
N HIS A 509 -0.81 3.14 -12.76
CA HIS A 509 0.06 3.43 -11.61
C HIS A 509 -0.47 2.86 -10.28
N LEU A 510 -1.78 2.91 -10.06
CA LEU A 510 -2.43 2.36 -8.87
C LEU A 510 -2.87 0.91 -9.10
N SER A 511 -3.10 0.55 -10.36
CA SER A 511 -3.62 -0.77 -10.72
C SER A 511 -2.54 -1.85 -10.69
N VAL A 512 -1.30 -1.53 -11.05
CA VAL A 512 -0.15 -2.46 -11.02
C VAL A 512 0.16 -3.01 -9.63
N ILE A 513 -0.30 -2.36 -8.55
CA ILE A 513 -0.21 -2.84 -7.17
C ILE A 513 -1.52 -3.38 -6.58
N VAL A 514 -2.62 -3.35 -7.35
CA VAL A 514 -3.96 -3.69 -6.90
C VAL A 514 -4.35 -2.89 -5.65
N ARG A 515 -4.15 -1.57 -5.73
CA ARG A 515 -4.33 -0.63 -4.60
C ARG A 515 -5.66 -0.82 -3.85
N ARG A 516 -6.75 -1.03 -4.59
CA ARG A 516 -8.05 -1.45 -4.07
C ARG A 516 -8.51 -2.68 -4.85
N GLU A 517 -8.67 -3.81 -4.16
CA GLU A 517 -8.87 -5.13 -4.75
C GLU A 517 -9.81 -5.19 -5.96
N TRP A 518 -10.91 -4.44 -5.90
CA TRP A 518 -11.98 -4.48 -6.88
C TRP A 518 -11.89 -3.40 -7.96
N LEU A 519 -11.40 -2.21 -7.62
CA LEU A 519 -11.23 -1.09 -8.57
C LEU A 519 -9.98 -1.23 -9.42
N ASN A 520 -8.98 -1.96 -8.92
CA ASN A 520 -7.67 -2.14 -9.51
C ASN A 520 -7.40 -3.61 -9.88
N LYS A 521 -8.48 -4.38 -10.09
CA LYS A 521 -8.44 -5.84 -10.28
C LYS A 521 -7.68 -6.28 -11.53
N GLU A 522 -7.54 -5.40 -12.52
CA GLU A 522 -6.76 -5.65 -13.74
C GLU A 522 -5.28 -5.93 -13.43
N GLY A 523 -4.77 -5.44 -12.30
CA GLY A 523 -3.43 -5.77 -11.81
C GLY A 523 -3.32 -7.09 -11.03
N LYS A 524 -4.41 -7.83 -10.77
CA LYS A 524 -4.33 -9.08 -9.99
C LYS A 524 -3.35 -10.07 -10.61
N GLN A 525 -3.35 -10.21 -11.94
CA GLN A 525 -2.40 -11.07 -12.65
C GLN A 525 -0.93 -10.60 -12.51
N VAL A 526 -0.68 -9.32 -12.24
CA VAL A 526 0.68 -8.78 -11.97
C VAL A 526 1.12 -9.17 -10.56
N ILE A 527 0.22 -9.13 -9.57
CA ILE A 527 0.49 -9.59 -8.21
C ILE A 527 0.61 -11.11 -8.15
N GLU A 528 -0.22 -11.85 -8.88
CA GLU A 528 -0.09 -13.31 -9.05
C GLU A 528 1.27 -13.68 -9.65
N HIS A 529 1.71 -12.98 -10.71
CA HIS A 529 3.04 -13.12 -11.28
C HIS A 529 4.13 -12.83 -10.24
N LEU A 530 4.04 -11.72 -9.51
CA LEU A 530 4.99 -11.38 -8.42
C LEU A 530 5.05 -12.46 -7.33
N LEU A 531 3.92 -13.03 -6.94
CA LEU A 531 3.90 -14.06 -5.92
C LEU A 531 4.43 -15.40 -6.43
N ASN A 532 4.28 -15.70 -7.71
CA ASN A 532 4.72 -16.98 -8.30
C ASN A 532 6.20 -16.97 -8.71
N GLU A 533 6.74 -15.81 -9.07
CA GLU A 533 8.09 -15.65 -9.62
C GLU A 533 9.16 -15.27 -8.58
N HIS A 534 8.76 -15.07 -7.31
CA HIS A 534 9.65 -14.71 -6.20
C HIS A 534 9.31 -15.56 -4.97
N GLU A 535 10.30 -16.29 -4.44
CA GLU A 535 10.18 -17.00 -3.15
C GLU A 535 10.30 -15.98 -2.00
N PHE A 536 9.45 -16.12 -0.99
CA PHE A 536 9.37 -15.24 0.19
C PHE A 536 9.34 -16.04 1.49
#